data_AF-A0A1F9E842-F1
#
_entry.id   AF-A0A1F9E842-F1
#
_cell.length_a   1.000
_cell.length_b   1.000
_cell.length_c   1.000
_cell.angle_alpha   90.00
_cell.angle_beta   90.00
_cell.angle_gamma   90.00
#
_symmetry.space_group_name_H-M   'P 1'
#
loop_
_entity.id
_entity.type
_entity.pdbx_description
1 polymer ?
#
loop_
_entity_poly.entity_id
_entity_poly.type
_entity_poly.pdbx_seq_one_letter_code
_entity_poly.pdbx_strand_id
1 'polypeptide(L)'
;MFDFAHHMNLLIEDIVKKTPLFSHIKKNHRILISCAKTKSSLEFGTWAELYPMKYENGCYSIREREGEKVYVFKTDQLKIGRREILYILYFMMPRFQNLSYSEKLETIFHELYHVAPEFDGKLRQIHPRYAFHGPSIKLYDQTMKYWVRLYLRNSPNLKRHDFLKLTFDELKSKEDICLVYIPEPKETMRMMVSRRKKKR
;
A
#
# COMPACT_ATOMS: atom_id res chain seq x y z
N MET A 1 -0.75 -20.73 14.65
CA MET A 1 0.17 -19.68 14.16
C MET A 1 -0.64 -18.84 13.20
N PHE A 2 -0.88 -17.58 13.58
CA PHE A 2 -1.65 -16.63 12.82
C PHE A 2 -0.76 -15.95 11.77
N ASP A 3 -0.93 -16.28 10.49
CA ASP A 3 -0.27 -15.60 9.38
C ASP A 3 -1.02 -14.31 9.04
N PHE A 4 -0.44 -13.17 9.44
CA PHE A 4 -1.05 -11.86 9.22
C PHE A 4 -1.21 -11.52 7.73
N ALA A 5 -0.19 -11.82 6.92
CA ALA A 5 -0.20 -11.51 5.50
C ALA A 5 -1.28 -12.31 4.77
N HIS A 6 -1.49 -13.57 5.15
CA HIS A 6 -2.56 -14.41 4.61
C HIS A 6 -3.94 -13.85 4.95
N HIS A 7 -4.21 -13.53 6.22
CA HIS A 7 -5.52 -13.00 6.64
C HIS A 7 -5.82 -11.64 6.02
N MET A 8 -4.80 -10.78 5.89
CA MET A 8 -4.95 -9.49 5.23
C MET A 8 -5.26 -9.66 3.73
N ASN A 9 -4.64 -10.62 3.05
CA ASN A 9 -4.98 -10.93 1.66
C ASN A 9 -6.44 -11.39 1.51
N LEU A 10 -6.91 -12.29 2.38
CA LEU A 10 -8.31 -12.73 2.38
C LEU A 10 -9.28 -11.57 2.62
N LEU A 11 -8.94 -10.64 3.51
CA LEU A 11 -9.73 -9.44 3.75
C LEU A 11 -9.79 -8.56 2.50
N ILE A 12 -8.64 -8.27 1.88
CA ILE A 12 -8.57 -7.45 0.67
C ILE A 12 -9.39 -8.09 -0.46
N GLU A 13 -9.39 -9.42 -0.60
CA GLU A 13 -10.27 -10.12 -1.55
C GLU A 13 -11.76 -9.87 -1.28
N ASP A 14 -12.19 -9.87 -0.02
CA ASP A 14 -13.58 -9.55 0.33
C ASP A 14 -13.93 -8.11 -0.02
N ILE A 15 -13.05 -7.17 0.33
CA ILE A 15 -13.22 -5.75 0.06
C ILE A 15 -13.33 -5.52 -1.45
N VAL A 16 -12.38 -6.02 -2.24
CA VAL A 16 -12.38 -5.87 -3.70
C VAL A 16 -13.63 -6.47 -4.33
N LYS A 17 -14.10 -7.62 -3.84
CA LYS A 17 -15.30 -8.29 -4.35
C LYS A 17 -16.59 -7.51 -4.03
N LYS A 18 -16.65 -6.82 -2.89
CA LYS A 18 -17.88 -6.20 -2.36
C LYS A 18 -17.95 -4.69 -2.53
N THR A 19 -16.85 -4.06 -2.93
CA THR A 19 -16.74 -2.61 -3.07
C THR A 19 -16.40 -2.26 -4.53
N PRO A 20 -17.37 -1.75 -5.32
CA PRO A 20 -17.18 -1.44 -6.74
C PRO A 20 -15.97 -0.54 -7.04
N LEU A 21 -15.63 0.36 -6.10
CA LEU A 21 -14.48 1.26 -6.18
C LEU A 21 -13.16 0.54 -6.46
N PHE A 22 -13.00 -0.69 -5.96
CA PHE A 22 -11.77 -1.45 -6.05
C PHE A 22 -11.83 -2.60 -7.07
N SER A 23 -12.87 -2.64 -7.90
CA SER A 23 -13.10 -3.70 -8.89
C SER A 23 -11.99 -3.84 -9.94
N HIS A 24 -11.15 -2.80 -10.11
CA HIS A 24 -9.97 -2.84 -10.97
C HIS A 24 -8.83 -3.70 -10.41
N ILE A 25 -8.83 -3.99 -9.10
CA ILE A 25 -7.85 -4.84 -8.43
C ILE A 25 -8.20 -6.32 -8.71
N LYS A 26 -8.12 -6.74 -9.97
CA LYS A 26 -8.57 -8.07 -10.43
C LYS A 26 -7.68 -9.23 -9.98
N LYS A 27 -6.51 -8.91 -9.42
CA LYS A 27 -5.41 -9.85 -9.14
C LYS A 27 -4.68 -9.42 -7.87
N ASN A 28 -5.37 -9.45 -6.73
CA ASN A 28 -4.83 -9.12 -5.40
C ASN A 28 -3.47 -9.79 -5.10
N HIS A 29 -3.22 -10.95 -5.68
CA HIS A 29 -1.94 -11.66 -5.65
C HIS A 29 -0.74 -10.92 -6.26
N ARG A 30 -0.94 -9.73 -6.86
CA ARG A 30 0.12 -8.81 -7.30
C ARG A 30 0.38 -7.68 -6.29
N ILE A 31 -0.37 -7.65 -5.18
CA ILE A 31 -0.10 -6.83 -4.00
C ILE A 31 0.52 -7.77 -2.98
N LEU A 32 1.73 -7.46 -2.54
CA LEU A 32 2.41 -8.22 -1.50
C LEU A 32 2.18 -7.54 -0.14
N ILE A 33 1.84 -8.33 0.89
CA ILE A 33 1.66 -7.79 2.24
C ILE A 33 3.00 -7.88 2.99
N SER A 34 3.44 -6.77 3.56
CA SER A 34 4.62 -6.69 4.41
C SER A 34 4.27 -6.07 5.75
N CYS A 35 4.98 -6.47 6.80
CA CYS A 35 4.81 -5.97 8.15
C CYS A 35 6.16 -5.42 8.64
N ALA A 36 6.26 -4.11 8.79
CA ALA A 36 7.42 -3.47 9.39
C ALA A 36 7.21 -3.35 10.90
N LYS A 37 8.23 -3.71 11.68
CA LYS A 37 8.21 -3.53 13.14
C LYS A 37 8.65 -2.11 13.46
N THR A 38 7.76 -1.32 14.05
CA THR A 38 8.10 0.02 14.54
C THR A 38 8.52 -0.06 16.00
N LYS A 39 9.63 0.58 16.37
CA LYS A 39 10.14 0.59 17.76
C LYS A 39 9.34 1.48 18.72
N SER A 40 8.48 2.36 18.22
CA SER A 40 7.73 3.33 19.04
C SER A 40 6.24 3.01 19.00
N SER A 41 5.57 3.04 20.15
CA SER A 41 4.12 2.88 20.31
C SER A 41 3.34 4.19 20.18
N LEU A 42 3.99 5.30 19.80
CA LEU A 42 3.34 6.60 19.65
C LEU A 42 2.23 6.53 18.59
N GLU A 43 1.07 7.11 18.92
CA GLU A 43 -0.13 7.21 18.07
C GLU A 43 0.13 7.97 16.76
N PHE A 44 1.13 8.86 16.75
CA PHE A 44 1.46 9.69 15.60
C PHE A 44 2.49 9.01 14.68
N GLY A 45 2.09 8.81 13.42
CA GLY A 45 2.96 8.31 12.34
C GLY A 45 2.19 7.47 11.31
N THR A 46 2.89 6.99 10.30
CA THR A 46 2.34 6.10 9.27
C THR A 46 1.86 4.78 9.88
N TRP A 47 0.63 4.37 9.60
CA TRP A 47 0.07 3.08 10.04
C TRP A 47 0.17 2.02 8.96
N ALA A 48 0.00 2.42 7.72
CA ALA A 48 0.19 1.59 6.54
C ALA A 48 0.70 2.45 5.39
N GLU A 49 1.32 1.81 4.40
CA GLU A 49 1.85 2.51 3.23
C GLU A 49 1.87 1.58 2.01
N LEU A 50 1.35 2.07 0.89
CA LEU A 50 1.42 1.39 -0.40
C LEU A 50 2.65 1.83 -1.20
N TYR A 51 3.57 0.91 -1.43
CA TYR A 51 4.71 1.12 -2.31
C TYR A 51 4.40 0.63 -3.74
N PRO A 52 4.47 1.51 -4.76
CA PRO A 52 4.38 1.11 -6.16
C PRO A 52 5.69 0.48 -6.62
N MET A 53 5.62 -0.55 -7.47
CA MET A 53 6.82 -1.16 -8.07
C MET A 53 7.24 -0.51 -9.40
N LYS A 54 6.47 0.46 -9.91
CA LYS A 54 6.78 1.24 -11.11
C LYS A 54 6.61 2.73 -10.86
N TYR A 55 7.46 3.53 -11.49
CA TYR A 55 7.37 4.99 -11.47
C TYR A 55 6.20 5.48 -12.33
N GLU A 56 5.86 6.77 -12.24
CA GLU A 56 4.74 7.40 -12.94
C GLU A 56 4.74 7.19 -14.47
N ASN A 57 5.91 6.97 -15.08
CA ASN A 57 6.07 6.65 -16.49
C ASN A 57 5.73 5.19 -16.85
N GLY A 58 5.35 4.36 -15.88
CA GLY A 58 5.06 2.93 -16.06
C GLY A 58 6.31 2.07 -16.20
N CYS A 59 7.50 2.61 -15.94
CA CYS A 59 8.78 1.90 -16.01
C CYS A 59 9.35 1.66 -14.62
N TYR A 60 10.33 0.76 -14.54
CA TYR A 60 11.15 0.51 -13.34
C TYR A 60 12.28 1.53 -13.17
N SER A 61 12.25 2.62 -13.94
CA SER A 61 13.23 3.68 -13.83
C SER A 61 12.66 5.02 -14.27
N ILE A 62 13.04 6.09 -13.58
CA ILE A 62 12.72 7.47 -13.95
C ILE A 62 14.00 8.30 -14.08
N ARG A 63 13.92 9.38 -14.86
CA ARG A 63 14.97 10.38 -14.96
C ARG A 63 14.48 11.67 -14.34
N GLU A 64 15.23 12.19 -13.39
CA GLU A 64 14.94 13.50 -12.81
C GLU A 64 16.09 14.46 -13.06
N ARG A 65 15.77 15.75 -13.13
CA ARG A 65 16.74 16.79 -13.41
C ARG A 65 16.82 17.76 -12.25
N GLU A 66 18.03 17.99 -11.77
CA GLU A 66 18.36 18.96 -10.72
C GLU A 66 19.40 19.92 -11.30
N GLY A 67 18.96 21.09 -11.77
CA GLY A 67 19.81 22.03 -12.51
C GLY A 67 20.36 21.41 -13.80
N GLU A 68 21.67 21.26 -13.91
CA GLU A 68 22.33 20.60 -15.06
C GLU A 68 22.50 19.09 -14.88
N LYS A 69 22.26 18.56 -13.67
CA LYS A 69 22.45 17.15 -13.35
C LYS A 69 21.20 16.37 -13.72
N VAL A 70 21.39 15.20 -14.32
CA VAL A 70 20.31 14.22 -14.57
C VAL A 70 20.60 12.99 -13.74
N TYR A 71 19.65 12.59 -12.91
CA TYR A 71 19.71 11.34 -12.15
C TYR A 71 18.81 10.31 -12.79
N VAL A 72 19.28 9.07 -12.85
CA VAL A 72 18.44 7.91 -13.15
C VAL A 72 18.19 7.19 -11.84
N PHE A 73 16.93 7.01 -11.47
CA PHE A 73 16.49 6.17 -10.37
C PHE A 73 15.97 4.84 -10.91
N LYS A 74 16.20 3.75 -10.20
CA LYS A 74 15.75 2.40 -10.58
C LYS A 74 15.17 1.65 -9.39
N THR A 75 14.18 0.83 -9.67
CA THR A 75 13.59 -0.14 -8.73
C THR A 75 13.66 -1.52 -9.37
N ASP A 76 14.03 -2.55 -8.61
CA ASP A 76 14.11 -3.90 -9.16
C ASP A 76 12.72 -4.51 -9.39
N GLN A 77 12.61 -5.37 -10.40
CA GLN A 77 11.38 -6.13 -10.62
C GLN A 77 11.23 -7.19 -9.52
N LEU A 78 10.17 -7.08 -8.73
CA LEU A 78 9.84 -8.10 -7.73
C LEU A 78 8.93 -9.18 -8.34
N LYS A 79 9.32 -10.44 -8.18
CA LYS A 79 8.53 -11.61 -8.62
C LYS A 79 8.45 -12.65 -7.52
N ILE A 80 7.27 -13.26 -7.37
CA ILE A 80 7.07 -14.47 -6.58
C ILE A 80 6.80 -15.62 -7.57
N GLY A 81 7.77 -16.51 -7.73
CA GLY A 81 7.77 -17.48 -8.82
C GLY A 81 7.74 -16.76 -10.19
N ARG A 82 6.70 -17.03 -10.99
CA ARG A 82 6.50 -16.38 -12.32
C ARG A 82 5.64 -15.12 -12.27
N ARG A 83 5.15 -14.74 -11.09
CA ARG A 83 4.17 -13.66 -10.92
C ARG A 83 4.87 -12.38 -10.53
N GLU A 84 4.74 -11.37 -11.37
CA GLU A 84 5.15 -10.00 -11.07
C GLU A 84 4.31 -9.42 -9.93
N ILE A 85 5.00 -8.81 -8.98
CA ILE A 85 4.41 -7.99 -7.91
C ILE A 85 4.43 -6.54 -8.36
N LEU A 86 3.27 -5.89 -8.27
CA LEU A 86 3.05 -4.52 -8.72
C LEU A 86 3.02 -3.52 -7.57
N TYR A 87 2.67 -4.00 -6.37
CA TYR A 87 2.56 -3.19 -5.18
C TYR A 87 3.03 -3.97 -3.95
N ILE A 88 3.56 -3.27 -2.96
CA ILE A 88 3.77 -3.81 -1.62
C ILE A 88 2.99 -2.95 -0.64
N LEU A 89 2.08 -3.56 0.12
CA LEU A 89 1.30 -2.92 1.15
C LEU A 89 1.92 -3.22 2.52
N TYR A 90 2.49 -2.19 3.13
CA TYR A 90 3.13 -2.27 4.44
C TYR A 90 2.12 -1.96 5.53
N PHE A 91 2.17 -2.74 6.61
CA PHE A 91 1.49 -2.44 7.87
C PHE A 91 2.51 -2.27 8.99
N MET A 92 2.42 -1.17 9.72
CA MET A 92 3.33 -0.81 10.79
C MET A 92 2.87 -1.45 12.11
N MET A 93 3.54 -2.53 12.53
CA MET A 93 3.19 -3.29 13.73
C MET A 93 4.01 -2.83 14.94
N PRO A 94 3.39 -2.71 16.15
CA PRO A 94 2.00 -3.05 16.48
C PRO A 94 0.99 -1.92 16.21
N ARG A 95 1.44 -0.72 15.82
CA ARG A 95 0.61 0.51 15.73
C ARG A 95 -0.69 0.32 14.97
N PHE A 96 -0.62 -0.20 13.74
CA PHE A 96 -1.80 -0.47 12.92
C PHE A 96 -2.80 -1.37 13.63
N GLN A 97 -2.33 -2.46 14.25
CA GLN A 97 -3.19 -3.42 14.92
C GLN A 97 -3.77 -2.88 16.24
N ASN A 98 -3.27 -1.76 16.76
CA ASN A 98 -3.79 -1.11 17.96
C ASN A 98 -4.77 0.02 17.65
N LEU A 99 -4.97 0.38 16.38
CA LEU A 99 -6.06 1.26 15.95
C LEU A 99 -7.43 0.65 16.30
N SER A 100 -8.46 1.50 16.39
CA SER A 100 -9.83 1.00 16.49
C SER A 100 -10.21 0.20 15.24
N TYR A 101 -11.24 -0.64 15.36
CA TYR A 101 -11.74 -1.46 14.26
C TYR A 101 -12.10 -0.62 13.00
N SER A 102 -12.71 0.56 13.18
CA SER A 102 -13.05 1.42 12.04
C SER A 102 -11.80 2.05 11.44
N GLU A 103 -10.87 2.54 12.24
CA GLU A 103 -9.63 3.16 11.76
C GLU A 103 -8.76 2.17 10.98
N LYS A 104 -8.70 0.90 11.40
CA LYS A 104 -8.04 -0.18 10.65
C LYS A 104 -8.63 -0.33 9.25
N LEU A 105 -9.96 -0.40 9.16
CA LEU A 105 -10.64 -0.52 7.87
C LEU A 105 -10.45 0.74 7.01
N GLU A 106 -10.59 1.92 7.60
CA GLU A 106 -10.35 3.19 6.90
C GLU A 106 -8.93 3.26 6.35
N THR A 107 -7.94 2.85 7.12
CA THR A 107 -6.53 2.75 6.69
C THR A 107 -6.36 1.77 5.53
N ILE A 108 -6.96 0.58 5.60
CA ILE A 108 -6.89 -0.39 4.48
C ILE A 108 -7.53 0.21 3.21
N PHE A 109 -8.69 0.85 3.33
CA PHE A 109 -9.38 1.47 2.19
C PHE A 109 -8.57 2.63 1.61
N HIS A 110 -7.95 3.43 2.48
CA HIS A 110 -7.04 4.50 2.10
C HIS A 110 -5.92 3.96 1.22
N GLU A 111 -5.20 2.94 1.68
CA GLU A 111 -4.07 2.39 0.93
C GLU A 111 -4.52 1.71 -0.38
N LEU A 112 -5.64 0.99 -0.37
CA LEU A 112 -6.18 0.39 -1.60
C LEU A 112 -6.62 1.45 -2.62
N TYR A 113 -7.03 2.63 -2.16
CA TYR A 113 -7.40 3.73 -3.05
C TYR A 113 -6.20 4.30 -3.81
N HIS A 114 -5.00 4.23 -3.23
CA HIS A 114 -3.77 4.60 -3.93
C HIS A 114 -3.40 3.67 -5.10
N VAL A 115 -4.03 2.49 -5.22
CA VAL A 115 -3.84 1.61 -6.38
C VAL A 115 -4.44 2.24 -7.64
N ALA A 116 -3.60 2.44 -8.66
CA ALA A 116 -4.01 3.02 -9.94
C ALA A 116 -5.16 2.24 -10.60
N PRO A 117 -6.15 2.91 -11.22
CA PRO A 117 -7.27 2.27 -11.93
C PRO A 117 -6.84 1.23 -12.97
N GLU A 118 -5.69 1.41 -13.62
CA GLU A 118 -5.15 0.50 -14.63
C GLU A 118 -4.49 -0.74 -14.02
N PHE A 119 -4.25 -0.74 -12.70
CA PHE A 119 -3.58 -1.80 -11.95
C PHE A 119 -2.24 -2.21 -12.58
N ASP A 120 -1.40 -1.23 -12.92
CA ASP A 120 -0.19 -1.41 -13.71
C ASP A 120 1.12 -1.28 -12.90
N GLY A 121 1.02 -1.02 -11.59
CA GLY A 121 2.16 -0.85 -10.68
C GLY A 121 2.47 0.60 -10.31
N LYS A 122 1.68 1.57 -10.81
CA LYS A 122 1.75 2.98 -10.41
C LYS A 122 0.74 3.32 -9.31
N LEU A 123 0.96 4.45 -8.64
CA LEU A 123 -0.04 5.06 -7.76
C LEU A 123 -1.13 5.76 -8.57
N ARG A 124 -2.33 5.83 -8.00
CA ARG A 124 -3.46 6.60 -8.51
C ARG A 124 -3.11 8.08 -8.46
N GLN A 125 -3.23 8.74 -9.61
CA GLN A 125 -3.23 10.20 -9.67
C GLN A 125 -4.65 10.70 -9.39
N ILE A 126 -4.90 11.21 -8.19
CA ILE A 126 -6.21 11.76 -7.78
C ILE A 126 -6.44 13.13 -8.38
N HIS A 127 -5.40 13.96 -8.45
CA HIS A 127 -5.51 15.31 -8.98
C HIS A 127 -4.19 15.75 -9.62
N PRO A 128 -4.22 16.44 -10.78
CA PRO A 128 -3.00 16.85 -11.49
C PRO A 128 -2.05 17.73 -10.66
N ARG A 129 -2.59 18.53 -9.72
CA ARG A 129 -1.83 19.37 -8.79
C ARG A 129 -1.69 18.78 -7.37
N TYR A 130 -2.49 17.77 -7.03
CA TYR A 130 -2.56 17.18 -5.68
C TYR A 130 -2.61 15.66 -5.80
N ALA A 131 -1.48 15.09 -6.26
CA ALA A 131 -1.39 13.77 -6.85
C ALA A 131 -2.05 12.66 -6.01
N PHE A 132 -2.01 12.73 -4.67
CA PHE A 132 -2.37 11.59 -3.81
C PHE A 132 -3.55 11.79 -2.86
N HIS A 133 -4.03 13.01 -2.61
CA HIS A 133 -5.16 13.24 -1.68
C HIS A 133 -6.18 14.26 -2.20
N GLY A 134 -6.01 14.74 -3.44
CA GLY A 134 -6.83 15.80 -3.98
C GLY A 134 -6.66 17.12 -3.19
N PRO A 135 -7.53 18.11 -3.43
CA PRO A 135 -7.43 19.43 -2.81
C PRO A 135 -7.85 19.45 -1.31
N SER A 136 -8.40 18.36 -0.77
CA SER A 136 -8.89 18.31 0.61
C SER A 136 -8.75 16.92 1.22
N ILE A 137 -7.84 16.81 2.19
CA ILE A 137 -7.66 15.60 3.01
C ILE A 137 -8.98 15.23 3.72
N LYS A 138 -9.72 16.22 4.21
CA LYS A 138 -11.01 16.00 4.87
C LYS A 138 -12.03 15.31 3.95
N LEU A 139 -12.11 15.73 2.69
CA LEU A 139 -13.02 15.11 1.71
C LEU A 139 -12.56 13.69 1.36
N TYR A 140 -11.25 13.49 1.26
CA TYR A 140 -10.66 12.17 1.06
C TYR A 140 -11.05 11.21 2.20
N ASP A 141 -10.85 11.61 3.45
CA ASP A 141 -11.19 10.82 4.63
C ASP A 141 -12.69 10.51 4.71
N GLN A 142 -13.54 11.49 4.39
CA GLN A 142 -14.99 11.30 4.31
C GLN A 142 -15.37 10.26 3.26
N THR A 143 -14.65 10.25 2.13
CA THR A 143 -14.85 9.28 1.05
C THR A 143 -14.49 7.87 1.53
N MET A 144 -13.33 7.69 2.19
CA MET A 144 -12.94 6.38 2.73
C MET A 144 -13.94 5.88 3.77
N LYS A 145 -14.38 6.75 4.68
CA LYS A 145 -15.44 6.46 5.66
C LYS A 145 -16.75 6.01 5.01
N TYR A 146 -17.15 6.65 3.91
CA TYR A 146 -18.34 6.25 3.15
C TYR A 146 -18.20 4.83 2.61
N TRP A 147 -17.07 4.50 1.97
CA TRP A 147 -16.85 3.19 1.38
C TRP A 147 -16.73 2.08 2.43
N VAL A 148 -16.10 2.35 3.58
CA VAL A 148 -16.06 1.42 4.71
C VAL A 148 -17.48 1.12 5.21
N ARG A 149 -18.31 2.16 5.40
CA ARG A 149 -19.73 1.96 5.80
C ARG A 149 -20.50 1.15 4.77
N LEU A 150 -20.30 1.40 3.48
CA LEU A 150 -20.97 0.64 2.42
C LEU A 150 -20.52 -0.83 2.42
N TYR A 151 -19.22 -1.09 2.55
CA TYR A 151 -18.67 -2.44 2.67
C TYR A 151 -19.26 -3.19 3.86
N LEU A 152 -19.31 -2.57 5.04
CA LEU A 152 -19.86 -3.18 6.25
C LEU A 152 -21.38 -3.45 6.13
N ARG A 153 -22.12 -2.63 5.38
CA ARG A 153 -23.55 -2.86 5.08
C ARG A 153 -23.78 -3.97 4.06
N ASN A 154 -22.80 -4.25 3.19
CA ASN A 154 -22.89 -5.27 2.16
C ASN A 154 -22.46 -6.67 2.65
N SER A 155 -22.82 -7.00 3.90
CA SER A 155 -22.59 -8.29 4.55
C SER A 155 -21.16 -8.83 4.34
N PRO A 156 -20.11 -8.15 4.87
CA PRO A 156 -18.74 -8.64 4.79
C PRO A 156 -18.61 -10.01 5.46
N ASN A 157 -17.67 -10.84 5.00
CA ASN A 157 -17.46 -12.13 5.67
C ASN A 157 -16.74 -11.87 7.00
N LEU A 158 -17.45 -12.05 8.12
CA LEU A 158 -16.94 -11.78 9.48
C LEU A 158 -15.57 -12.42 9.73
N LYS A 159 -15.38 -13.67 9.30
CA LYS A 159 -14.12 -14.41 9.48
C LYS A 159 -12.92 -13.73 8.81
N ARG A 160 -13.15 -12.90 7.79
CA ARG A 160 -12.09 -12.20 7.06
C ARG A 160 -11.62 -10.91 7.74
N HIS A 161 -12.37 -10.37 8.71
CA HIS A 161 -12.01 -9.12 9.36
C HIS A 161 -12.12 -9.14 10.89
N ASP A 162 -12.56 -10.25 11.50
CA ASP A 162 -12.69 -10.35 12.96
C ASP A 162 -11.36 -10.15 13.70
N PHE A 163 -10.23 -10.52 13.08
CA PHE A 163 -8.91 -10.26 13.65
C PHE A 163 -8.60 -8.76 13.81
N LEU A 164 -9.24 -7.88 13.03
CA LEU A 164 -9.09 -6.43 13.17
C LEU A 164 -9.77 -5.89 14.44
N LYS A 165 -10.69 -6.64 15.05
CA LYS A 165 -11.34 -6.22 16.32
C LYS A 165 -10.40 -6.34 17.52
N LEU A 166 -9.34 -7.12 17.39
CA LEU A 166 -8.35 -7.34 18.44
C LEU A 166 -7.23 -6.30 18.37
N THR A 167 -6.69 -5.93 19.51
CA THR A 167 -5.37 -5.29 19.62
C THR A 167 -4.25 -6.27 19.27
N PHE A 168 -3.03 -5.78 19.10
CA PHE A 168 -1.89 -6.65 18.81
C PHE A 168 -1.63 -7.66 19.95
N ASP A 169 -1.74 -7.21 21.20
CA ASP A 169 -1.50 -8.05 22.37
C ASP A 169 -2.60 -9.09 22.58
N GLU A 170 -3.87 -8.74 22.32
CA GLU A 170 -4.97 -9.71 22.33
C GLU A 170 -4.86 -10.76 21.22
N LEU A 171 -4.38 -10.36 20.04
CA LEU A 171 -4.13 -11.31 18.95
C LEU A 171 -2.99 -12.26 19.33
N LYS A 172 -1.91 -11.72 19.91
CA LYS A 172 -0.72 -12.48 20.34
C LYS A 172 -1.01 -13.41 21.51
N SER A 173 -1.92 -13.05 22.41
CA SER A 173 -2.30 -13.91 23.54
C SER A 173 -3.16 -15.11 23.11
N LYS A 174 -3.84 -15.02 21.96
CA LYS A 174 -4.64 -16.11 21.38
C LYS A 174 -3.79 -17.05 20.54
N GLU A 175 -2.88 -16.52 19.72
CA GLU A 175 -2.04 -17.30 18.81
C GLU A 175 -0.68 -16.63 18.56
N ASP A 176 0.35 -17.44 18.30
CA ASP A 176 1.63 -16.93 17.78
C ASP A 176 1.45 -16.25 16.42
N ILE A 177 1.85 -14.99 16.31
CA ILE A 177 1.70 -14.17 15.11
C ILE A 177 2.94 -14.29 14.22
N CYS A 178 2.74 -14.72 12.97
CA CYS A 178 3.74 -14.63 11.92
C CYS A 178 3.60 -13.29 11.18
N LEU A 179 4.67 -12.49 11.20
CA LEU A 179 4.78 -11.23 10.47
C LEU A 179 5.88 -11.37 9.42
N VAL A 180 5.52 -11.25 8.15
CA VAL A 180 6.49 -11.26 7.04
C VAL A 180 6.98 -9.84 6.79
N TYR A 181 8.29 -9.63 6.85
CA TYR A 181 8.91 -8.36 6.47
C TYR A 181 9.62 -8.52 5.13
N ILE A 182 9.18 -7.76 4.14
CA ILE A 182 9.92 -7.52 2.90
C ILE A 182 10.63 -6.17 3.06
N PRO A 183 11.94 -6.05 2.75
CA PRO A 183 12.61 -4.75 2.72
C PRO A 183 11.95 -3.81 1.73
N GLU A 184 11.78 -2.54 2.12
CA GLU A 184 11.23 -1.51 1.24
C GLU A 184 11.97 -1.47 -0.11
N PRO A 185 11.28 -1.26 -1.23
CA PRO A 185 11.92 -1.06 -2.53
C PRO A 185 12.81 0.18 -2.45
N LYS A 186 14.10 -0.02 -2.25
CA LYS A 186 15.07 1.09 -2.27
C LYS A 186 15.32 1.48 -3.71
N GLU A 187 15.60 2.76 -3.92
CA GLU A 187 16.28 3.20 -5.14
C GLU A 187 17.60 2.42 -5.25
N THR A 188 17.69 1.53 -6.23
CA THR A 188 18.83 0.62 -6.35
C THR A 188 20.02 1.29 -7.03
N MET A 189 19.80 2.41 -7.70
CA MET A 189 20.82 3.11 -8.45
C MET A 189 20.47 4.59 -8.64
N ARG A 190 21.40 5.49 -8.28
CA ARG A 190 21.38 6.92 -8.63
C ARG A 190 22.63 7.23 -9.45
N MET A 191 22.47 7.46 -10.75
CA MET A 191 23.60 7.81 -11.63
C MET A 191 23.47 9.22 -12.18
N MET A 192 24.51 10.04 -12.02
CA MET A 192 24.61 11.33 -12.70
C MET A 192 25.01 11.12 -14.16
N VAL A 193 24.14 11.50 -15.10
CA VAL A 193 24.44 11.44 -16.53
C VAL A 193 24.92 12.81 -17.00
N SER A 194 26.23 12.98 -17.13
CA SER A 194 26.83 14.17 -17.74
C SER A 194 26.49 14.24 -19.23
N ARG A 195 25.95 15.37 -19.69
CA ARG A 195 25.85 15.64 -21.13
C ARG A 195 27.25 15.92 -21.66
N ARG A 196 27.80 15.03 -22.50
CA ARG A 196 28.87 15.41 -23.43
C ARG A 196 28.35 16.59 -24.26
N LYS A 197 28.94 17.78 -24.07
CA LYS A 197 28.75 18.91 -24.99
C LYS A 197 29.09 18.39 -26.40
N LYS A 198 28.12 18.37 -27.31
CA LYS A 198 28.43 18.30 -28.75
C LYS A 198 29.27 19.54 -29.03
N LYS A 199 30.58 19.38 -29.21
CA LYS A 199 31.42 20.39 -29.84
C LYS A 199 30.83 20.62 -31.23
N ARG A 200 30.35 21.83 -31.47
CA ARG A 200 30.05 22.33 -32.81
C ARG A 200 31.35 22.47 -33.58
#